data_AF-A0A935GBL0-F1
#
_entry.id   AF-A0A935GBL0-F1
#
_cell.length_a   1.000
_cell.length_b   1.000
_cell.length_c   1.000
_cell.angle_alpha   90.00
_cell.angle_beta   90.00
_cell.angle_gamma   90.00
#
_symmetry.space_group_name_H-M   'P 1'
#
loop_
_entity.id
_entity.type
_entity.pdbx_description
1 polymer ?
#
loop_
_entity_poly.entity_id
_entity_poly.type
_entity_poly.pdbx_seq_one_letter_code
_entity_poly.pdbx_strand_id
1 'polypeptide(L)'
;MKKLFSLVLLILISSFINSQEYKKVEAEKIMQGTEHIYYNSNKTFPTYIKFSSDISKSIDQILSEWQKNYNLSYKLLNVEKDLLGFEHYKYQQYYDTIPVEWAIFKIHVKNEKVESYKWYYMAKFASQNKSSN
;
A
#
# COMPACT_ATOMS: atom_id res chain seq x y z
N MET A 1 -11.90 42.67 -11.66
CA MET A 1 -11.26 41.64 -12.51
C MET A 1 -10.25 40.77 -11.74
N LYS A 2 -9.25 41.33 -11.03
CA LYS A 2 -8.25 40.55 -10.26
C LYS A 2 -8.84 39.60 -9.20
N LYS A 3 -9.91 40.01 -8.51
CA LYS A 3 -10.63 39.19 -7.52
C LYS A 3 -11.39 38.01 -8.15
N LEU A 4 -11.94 38.20 -9.35
CA LEU A 4 -12.63 37.15 -10.10
C LEU A 4 -11.62 36.14 -10.65
N PHE A 5 -10.47 36.61 -11.13
CA PHE A 5 -9.36 35.78 -11.58
C PHE A 5 -8.78 34.90 -10.45
N SER A 6 -8.65 35.47 -9.24
CA SER A 6 -8.20 34.70 -8.06
C SER A 6 -9.18 33.59 -7.67
N LEU A 7 -10.49 33.82 -7.84
CA LEU A 7 -11.51 32.82 -7.54
C LEU A 7 -11.48 31.65 -8.54
N VAL A 8 -11.31 31.95 -9.83
CA VAL A 8 -11.18 30.93 -10.90
C VAL A 8 -9.91 30.10 -10.71
N LEU A 9 -8.80 30.73 -10.32
CA LEU A 9 -7.55 30.02 -10.06
C LEU A 9 -7.67 29.04 -8.88
N LEU A 10 -8.41 29.41 -7.83
CA LEU A 10 -8.64 28.55 -6.67
C LEU A 10 -9.46 27.29 -7.02
N ILE A 11 -10.45 27.43 -7.91
CA ILE A 11 -11.30 26.32 -8.37
C ILE A 11 -10.54 25.36 -9.28
N LEU A 12 -9.60 25.86 -10.10
CA LEU A 12 -8.80 25.00 -10.99
C LEU A 12 -7.80 24.13 -10.22
N ILE A 13 -7.29 24.57 -9.07
CA ILE A 13 -6.31 23.83 -8.27
C ILE A 13 -6.93 22.60 -7.59
N SER A 14 -8.22 22.61 -7.24
CA SER A 14 -8.86 21.51 -6.50
C SER A 14 -9.08 20.24 -7.33
N SER A 15 -9.05 20.32 -8.66
CA SER A 15 -9.31 19.18 -9.55
C SER A 15 -8.10 18.23 -9.73
N PHE A 16 -6.93 18.58 -9.20
CA PHE A 16 -5.71 17.79 -9.37
C PHE A 16 -5.50 16.67 -8.32
N ILE A 17 -6.34 16.59 -7.28
CA ILE A 17 -6.22 15.58 -6.22
C ILE A 17 -7.17 14.41 -6.52
N ASN A 18 -6.77 13.52 -7.43
CA ASN A 18 -7.52 12.29 -7.70
C ASN A 18 -6.83 11.08 -7.06
N SER A 19 -7.42 10.55 -5.99
CA SER A 19 -7.11 9.21 -5.49
C SER A 19 -7.68 8.15 -6.45
N GLN A 20 -7.00 7.02 -6.63
CA GLN A 20 -7.49 5.92 -7.47
C GLN A 20 -7.91 4.73 -6.60
N GLU A 21 -9.12 4.23 -6.83
CA GLU A 21 -9.70 3.11 -6.11
C GLU A 21 -10.28 2.13 -7.14
N TYR A 22 -9.92 0.85 -7.03
CA TYR A 22 -10.37 -0.21 -7.93
C TYR A 22 -11.06 -1.30 -7.11
N LYS A 23 -12.23 -1.78 -7.58
CA LYS A 23 -13.05 -2.75 -6.84
C LYS A 23 -13.43 -3.95 -7.70
N LYS A 24 -13.58 -5.11 -7.05
CA LYS A 24 -14.03 -6.38 -7.62
C LYS A 24 -13.29 -6.71 -8.92
N VAL A 25 -14.01 -6.76 -10.04
CA VAL A 25 -13.47 -7.12 -11.37
C VAL A 25 -12.32 -6.21 -11.80
N GLU A 26 -12.34 -4.93 -11.42
CA GLU A 26 -11.25 -4.02 -11.77
C GLU A 26 -9.99 -4.27 -10.94
N ALA A 27 -10.16 -4.58 -9.65
CA ALA A 27 -9.06 -4.96 -8.77
C ALA A 27 -8.43 -6.29 -9.24
N GLU A 28 -9.27 -7.28 -9.55
CA GLU A 28 -8.84 -8.60 -10.05
C GLU A 28 -8.01 -8.51 -11.34
N LYS A 29 -8.36 -7.58 -12.24
CA LYS A 29 -7.61 -7.32 -13.48
C LYS A 29 -6.21 -6.73 -13.21
N ILE A 30 -6.04 -6.00 -12.11
CA ILE A 30 -4.76 -5.38 -11.74
C ILE A 30 -3.90 -6.39 -10.96
N MET A 31 -4.49 -7.08 -9.99
CA MET A 31 -3.84 -8.09 -9.18
C MET A 31 -4.81 -9.23 -8.92
N GLN A 32 -4.48 -10.40 -9.47
CA GLN A 32 -5.29 -11.60 -9.32
C GLN A 32 -5.50 -11.93 -7.82
N GLY A 33 -6.75 -12.22 -7.48
CA GLY A 33 -7.22 -12.50 -6.13
C GLY A 33 -7.53 -11.31 -5.26
N THR A 34 -7.61 -10.10 -5.82
CA THR A 34 -7.92 -8.90 -5.05
C THR A 34 -9.33 -8.41 -5.32
N GLU A 35 -10.04 -8.04 -4.25
CA GLU A 35 -11.38 -7.45 -4.36
C GLU A 35 -11.34 -5.92 -4.25
N HIS A 36 -10.26 -5.36 -3.73
CA HIS A 36 -10.13 -3.92 -3.55
C HIS A 36 -8.66 -3.54 -3.55
N ILE A 37 -8.30 -2.59 -4.41
CA ILE A 37 -7.00 -1.92 -4.41
C ILE A 37 -7.22 -0.41 -4.30
N TYR A 38 -6.55 0.21 -3.34
CA TYR A 38 -6.57 1.66 -3.16
C TYR A 38 -5.17 2.24 -3.31
N TYR A 39 -5.05 3.26 -4.15
CA TYR A 39 -3.84 4.06 -4.36
C TYR A 39 -4.03 5.45 -3.77
N ASN A 40 -3.02 5.92 -3.03
CA ASN A 40 -2.95 7.33 -2.66
C ASN A 40 -2.64 8.21 -3.90
N SER A 41 -2.63 9.53 -3.70
CA SER A 41 -2.43 10.54 -4.75
C SER A 41 -1.14 10.35 -5.57
N ASN A 42 -0.14 9.66 -5.06
CA ASN A 42 1.14 9.43 -5.76
C ASN A 42 1.09 8.24 -6.72
N LYS A 43 -0.05 7.54 -6.86
CA LYS A 43 -0.48 6.54 -7.89
C LYS A 43 0.48 5.41 -8.27
N THR A 44 1.65 5.37 -7.66
CA THR A 44 2.76 4.52 -8.10
C THR A 44 2.82 3.21 -7.35
N PHE A 45 2.10 3.11 -6.24
CA PHE A 45 2.04 1.93 -5.42
C PHE A 45 0.72 1.91 -4.64
N PRO A 46 0.04 0.75 -4.55
CA PRO A 46 -1.16 0.66 -3.75
C PRO A 46 -0.81 0.95 -2.28
N THR A 47 -1.72 1.61 -1.57
CA THR A 47 -1.59 1.89 -0.14
C THR A 47 -2.38 0.87 0.67
N TYR A 48 -3.39 0.25 0.06
CA TYR A 48 -4.21 -0.77 0.67
C TYR A 48 -4.66 -1.78 -0.38
N ILE A 49 -4.65 -3.06 -0.01
CA ILE A 49 -5.20 -4.15 -0.80
C ILE A 49 -6.02 -5.04 0.12
N LYS A 50 -7.18 -5.47 -0.37
CA LYS A 50 -8.01 -6.51 0.22
C LYS A 50 -8.12 -7.69 -0.75
N PHE A 51 -7.89 -8.88 -0.23
CA PHE A 51 -8.02 -10.11 -0.99
C PHE A 51 -9.47 -10.59 -1.02
N SER A 52 -9.82 -11.29 -2.10
CA SER A 52 -11.06 -12.05 -2.15
C SER A 52 -11.01 -13.18 -1.12
N SER A 53 -12.15 -13.50 -0.51
CA SER A 53 -12.29 -14.63 0.43
C SER A 53 -11.88 -15.99 -0.16
N ASP A 54 -11.93 -16.09 -1.49
CA ASP A 54 -11.68 -17.33 -2.22
C ASP A 54 -10.19 -17.62 -2.41
N ILE A 55 -9.33 -16.62 -2.18
CA ILE A 55 -7.89 -16.72 -2.40
C ILE A 55 -7.15 -16.58 -1.07
N SER A 56 -6.44 -17.65 -0.72
CA SER A 56 -5.66 -17.73 0.50
C SER A 56 -4.18 -17.59 0.16
N LYS A 57 -3.62 -16.39 0.37
CA LYS A 57 -2.16 -16.23 0.44
C LYS A 57 -1.72 -16.26 1.89
N SER A 58 -0.64 -17.00 2.15
CA SER A 58 0.09 -16.90 3.42
C SER A 58 0.88 -15.60 3.46
N ILE A 59 1.26 -15.18 4.67
CA ILE A 59 2.16 -14.05 4.88
C ILE A 59 3.47 -14.24 4.10
N ASP A 60 4.07 -15.43 4.17
CA ASP A 60 5.37 -15.69 3.53
C ASP A 60 5.32 -15.55 2.01
N GLN A 61 4.21 -15.98 1.39
CA GLN A 61 4.00 -15.78 -0.05
C GLN A 61 3.96 -14.29 -0.40
N ILE A 62 3.23 -13.48 0.38
CA ILE A 62 3.11 -12.03 0.17
C ILE A 62 4.48 -11.36 0.31
N LEU A 63 5.21 -11.65 1.40
CA LEU A 63 6.52 -11.05 1.66
C LEU A 63 7.54 -11.45 0.58
N SER A 64 7.53 -12.71 0.16
CA SER A 64 8.43 -13.23 -0.88
C SER A 64 8.17 -12.62 -2.25
N GLU A 65 6.89 -12.52 -2.66
CA GLU A 65 6.52 -11.86 -3.93
C GLU A 65 7.04 -10.42 -3.97
N TRP A 66 6.97 -9.72 -2.85
CA TRP A 66 7.33 -8.31 -2.80
C TRP A 66 8.81 -8.06 -2.68
N GLN A 67 9.52 -8.92 -1.94
CA GLN A 67 10.96 -8.93 -1.96
C GLN A 67 11.48 -9.10 -3.39
N LYS A 68 10.89 -10.03 -4.15
CA LYS A 68 11.27 -10.28 -5.55
C LYS A 68 10.93 -9.09 -6.46
N ASN A 69 9.74 -8.51 -6.33
CA ASN A 69 9.26 -7.50 -7.28
C ASN A 69 9.76 -6.08 -7.00
N TYR A 70 10.11 -5.78 -5.74
CA TYR A 70 10.42 -4.41 -5.30
C TYR A 70 11.75 -4.27 -4.54
N ASN A 71 12.51 -5.35 -4.39
CA ASN A 71 13.76 -5.39 -3.62
C ASN A 71 13.58 -4.87 -2.18
N LEU A 72 12.53 -5.35 -1.51
CA LEU A 72 12.17 -4.98 -0.15
C LEU A 72 12.40 -6.16 0.79
N SER A 73 12.85 -5.87 2.01
CA SER A 73 12.84 -6.86 3.08
C SER A 73 12.04 -6.34 4.27
N TYR A 74 11.60 -7.25 5.13
CA TYR A 74 10.67 -6.95 6.20
C TYR A 74 11.15 -7.59 7.50
N LYS A 75 11.13 -6.82 8.59
CA LYS A 75 11.40 -7.32 9.94
C LYS A 75 10.14 -7.21 10.77
N LEU A 76 9.68 -8.33 11.32
CA LEU A 76 8.53 -8.33 12.23
C LEU A 76 8.84 -7.48 13.45
N LEU A 77 7.92 -6.57 13.77
CA LEU A 77 7.99 -5.71 14.95
C LEU A 77 7.02 -6.18 16.02
N ASN A 78 5.79 -6.53 15.63
CA ASN A 78 4.74 -6.93 16.56
C ASN A 78 3.68 -7.80 15.88
N VAL A 79 2.99 -8.60 16.69
CA VAL A 79 1.74 -9.28 16.34
C VAL A 79 0.72 -8.97 17.43
N GLU A 80 -0.43 -8.41 17.03
CA GLU A 80 -1.52 -8.10 17.95
C GLU A 80 -2.76 -8.89 17.54
N LYS A 81 -3.49 -9.46 18.49
CA LYS A 81 -4.75 -10.14 18.23
C LYS A 81 -5.91 -9.31 18.77
N ASP A 82 -6.93 -9.08 17.96
CA ASP A 82 -8.12 -8.35 18.37
C ASP A 82 -9.24 -9.29 18.87
N LEU A 83 -10.30 -8.69 19.43
CA LEU A 83 -11.47 -9.41 19.93
C LEU A 83 -12.34 -10.01 18.82
N LEU A 84 -12.11 -9.65 17.55
CA LEU A 84 -12.83 -10.13 16.37
C LEU A 84 -12.12 -11.32 15.69
N GLY A 85 -10.99 -11.76 16.27
CA GLY A 85 -10.21 -12.89 15.80
C GLY A 85 -9.21 -12.54 14.69
N PHE A 86 -8.94 -11.26 14.45
CA PHE A 86 -7.87 -10.84 13.55
C PHE A 86 -6.52 -10.85 14.26
N GLU A 87 -5.49 -11.21 13.50
CA GLU A 87 -4.09 -11.02 13.84
C GLU A 87 -3.51 -9.90 12.97
N HIS A 88 -2.93 -8.90 13.62
CA HIS A 88 -2.33 -7.72 13.02
C HIS A 88 -0.82 -7.86 13.11
N TYR A 89 -0.19 -8.23 11.99
CA TYR A 89 1.26 -8.29 11.89
C TYR A 89 1.80 -6.94 11.47
N LYS A 90 2.75 -6.40 12.23
CA LYS A 90 3.41 -5.12 11.95
C LYS A 90 4.86 -5.37 11.61
N TYR A 91 5.29 -4.95 10.42
CA TYR A 91 6.65 -5.08 9.94
C TYR A 91 7.30 -3.71 9.72
N GLN A 92 8.59 -3.61 10.04
CA GLN A 92 9.46 -2.56 9.54
C GLN A 92 9.92 -2.96 8.14
N GLN A 93 9.72 -2.08 7.16
CA GLN A 93 10.23 -2.26 5.81
C GLN A 93 11.68 -1.77 5.69
N TYR A 94 12.45 -2.47 4.88
CA TYR A 94 13.83 -2.17 4.52
C TYR A 94 13.95 -2.14 2.99
N TYR A 95 14.86 -1.32 2.50
CA TYR A 95 15.36 -1.40 1.13
C TYR A 95 16.83 -1.79 1.21
N ASP A 96 17.19 -2.90 0.57
CA ASP A 96 18.43 -3.62 0.84
C ASP A 96 18.56 -3.93 2.34
N THR A 97 19.48 -3.23 3.04
CA THR A 97 19.77 -3.39 4.47
C THR A 97 19.38 -2.16 5.30
N ILE A 98 18.81 -1.12 4.67
CA ILE A 98 18.53 0.16 5.33
C ILE A 98 17.05 0.22 5.70
N PRO A 99 16.70 0.44 6.99
CA PRO A 99 15.31 0.62 7.39
C PRO A 99 14.77 1.89 6.74
N VAL A 100 13.64 1.76 6.07
CA VAL A 100 12.99 2.92 5.47
C VAL A 100 12.19 3.61 6.57
N GLU A 101 12.59 4.83 6.89
CA GLU A 101 11.99 5.59 7.99
C GLU A 101 10.47 5.71 7.79
N TRP A 102 9.71 5.47 8.86
CA TRP A 102 8.24 5.49 8.88
C TRP A 102 7.53 4.45 7.99
N ALA A 103 8.27 3.61 7.26
CA ALA A 103 7.71 2.58 6.39
C ALA A 103 7.28 1.33 7.17
N ILE A 104 6.07 1.42 7.72
CA ILE A 104 5.40 0.31 8.38
C ILE A 104 4.50 -0.41 7.39
N PHE A 105 4.70 -1.72 7.29
CA PHE A 105 3.84 -2.63 6.57
C PHE A 105 2.97 -3.41 7.55
N LYS A 106 1.64 -3.35 7.39
CA LYS A 106 0.69 -4.07 8.26
C LYS A 106 -0.07 -5.11 7.45
N ILE A 107 -0.13 -6.33 7.95
CA ILE A 107 -0.92 -7.43 7.37
C ILE A 107 -2.00 -7.83 8.38
N HIS A 108 -3.22 -7.97 7.90
CA HIS A 108 -4.34 -8.49 8.67
C HIS A 108 -4.61 -9.93 8.25
N VAL A 109 -4.56 -10.82 9.22
CA VAL A 109 -4.81 -12.25 9.04
C VAL A 109 -6.04 -12.63 9.84
N LYS A 110 -6.90 -13.48 9.27
CA LYS A 110 -8.02 -14.10 9.96
C LYS A 110 -8.15 -15.54 9.50
N ASN A 111 -8.37 -16.45 10.44
CA ASN A 111 -8.47 -17.89 10.13
C ASN A 111 -7.28 -18.39 9.29
N GLU A 112 -6.06 -17.97 9.62
CA GLU A 112 -4.81 -18.32 8.94
C GLU A 112 -4.68 -17.78 7.50
N LYS A 113 -5.59 -16.91 7.05
CA LYS A 113 -5.58 -16.30 5.71
C LYS A 113 -5.32 -14.81 5.76
N VAL A 114 -4.52 -14.29 4.82
CA VAL A 114 -4.32 -12.85 4.66
C VAL A 114 -5.57 -12.24 4.06
N GLU A 115 -6.22 -11.36 4.82
CA GLU A 115 -7.44 -10.64 4.43
C GLU A 115 -7.10 -9.33 3.72
N SER A 116 -6.15 -8.59 4.28
CA SER A 116 -5.74 -7.31 3.73
C SER A 116 -4.35 -6.92 4.19
N TYR A 117 -3.77 -5.93 3.52
CA TYR A 117 -2.61 -5.25 4.04
C TYR A 117 -2.61 -3.76 3.68
N LYS A 118 -1.81 -3.01 4.44
CA LYS A 118 -1.68 -1.56 4.30
C LYS A 118 -0.23 -1.14 4.46
N TRP A 119 0.15 -0.13 3.69
CA TRP A 119 1.41 0.61 3.88
C TRP A 119 1.14 2.01 4.37
N TYR A 120 1.94 2.48 5.32
CA TYR A 120 1.93 3.89 5.72
C TYR A 120 2.91 4.71 4.88
N TYR A 121 4.10 4.16 4.64
CA TYR A 121 5.12 4.70 3.74
C TYR A 121 5.81 3.54 3.04
N MET A 122 6.24 3.74 1.79
CA MET A 122 6.99 2.74 1.03
C MET A 122 8.30 3.35 0.56
N ALA A 123 9.35 2.53 0.50
CA ALA A 123 10.70 2.86 0.06
C ALA A 123 10.83 3.40 -1.38
N LYS A 124 9.75 3.73 -2.09
CA LYS A 124 9.87 4.36 -3.40
C LYS A 124 10.67 5.67 -3.33
N PHE A 125 10.65 6.37 -2.20
CA PHE A 125 11.50 7.53 -1.92
C PHE A 125 13.01 7.21 -1.87
N ALA A 126 13.42 5.98 -1.52
CA ALA A 126 14.83 5.58 -1.55
C ALA A 126 15.33 5.33 -2.99
N SER A 127 14.45 4.89 -3.91
CA SER A 127 14.84 4.60 -5.30
C SER A 127 14.92 5.83 -6.21
N GLN A 128 14.14 6.89 -5.95
CA GLN A 128 14.19 8.11 -6.77
C GLN A 128 15.40 9.00 -6.48
N ASN A 129 16.10 8.79 -5.35
CA ASN A 129 17.38 9.45 -5.06
C ASN A 129 18.59 8.83 -5.79
N LYS A 130 18.40 7.81 -6.65
CA LYS A 130 19.46 7.22 -7.48
C LYS A 130 19.41 7.61 -8.96
N SER A 131 18.47 8.46 -9.41
CA SER A 131 18.43 8.94 -10.81
C SER A 131 19.08 10.32 -11.03
N SER A 132 19.84 10.80 -10.05
CA SER A 132 20.72 11.97 -10.19
C SER A 132 22.16 11.54 -9.92
N ASN A 133 22.78 10.93 -10.92
CA ASN A 133 24.23 10.85 -11.14
C ASN A 133 24.48 10.55 -12.62
#